data_AF-A0A7C5AT10-F1
#
_entry.id   AF-A0A7C5AT10-F1
#
_cell.length_a   1.000
_cell.length_b   1.000
_cell.length_c   1.000
_cell.angle_alpha   90.00
_cell.angle_beta   90.00
_cell.angle_gamma   90.00
#
_symmetry.space_group_name_H-M   'P 1'
#
loop_
_entity.id
_entity.type
_entity.pdbx_description
1 polymer ?
#
loop_
_entity_poly.entity_id
_entity_poly.type
_entity_poly.pdbx_seq_one_letter_code
_entity_poly.pdbx_strand_id
1 'polypeptide(L)' 'IGDAPGDLKAARDNHCLFYPINPGHEEESWEQFYKEAMHKFFEGTYGGEYEARLIADFEKALPEVPPWKR' A
#
# COMPACT_ATOMS: atom_id res chain seq x y z
N ILE A 1 -0.14 6.64 2.72
CA ILE A 1 0.01 6.20 1.31
C ILE A 1 1.50 6.20 1.03
N GLY A 2 2.08 5.13 0.52
CA GLY A 2 3.52 5.05 0.24
C GLY A 2 3.88 3.87 -0.66
N ASP A 3 5.05 3.94 -1.27
CA ASP A 3 5.58 2.97 -2.26
C ASP A 3 6.76 2.15 -1.73
N ALA A 4 7.26 2.48 -0.53
CA ALA A 4 8.39 1.81 0.08
C ALA A 4 8.00 0.97 1.31
N PRO A 5 8.75 -0.12 1.60
CA PRO A 5 8.61 -0.88 2.85
C PRO A 5 8.81 -0.01 4.10
N GLY A 6 9.61 1.06 3.98
CA GLY A 6 9.81 2.04 5.04
C GLY A 6 8.53 2.79 5.41
N ASP A 7 7.69 3.14 4.43
CA ASP A 7 6.43 3.82 4.66
C ASP A 7 5.43 2.91 5.37
N LEU A 8 5.38 1.64 4.97
CA LEU A 8 4.58 0.62 5.65
C LEU A 8 5.00 0.46 7.12
N LYS A 9 6.31 0.41 7.38
CA LYS A 9 6.83 0.34 8.75
C LYS A 9 6.44 1.59 9.56
N ALA A 10 6.61 2.78 8.98
CA ALA A 10 6.25 4.03 9.63
C ALA A 10 4.75 4.10 9.96
N ALA A 11 3.88 3.66 9.04
CA ALA A 11 2.44 3.62 9.28
C ALA A 11 2.08 2.67 10.44
N ARG A 12 2.68 1.47 10.48
CA ARG A 12 2.48 0.51 11.58
C ARG A 12 2.95 1.05 12.92
N ASP A 13 4.13 1.67 12.96
CA ASP A 13 4.68 2.27 14.19
C ASP A 13 3.80 3.41 14.73
N ASN A 14 3.04 4.08 13.85
CA ASN A 14 2.10 5.16 14.21
C ASN A 14 0.65 4.68 14.34
N HIS A 15 0.39 3.37 14.32
CA HIS A 15 -0.96 2.79 14.36
C HIS A 15 -1.92 3.39 13.31
N CYS A 16 -1.38 3.74 12.14
CA CYS A 16 -2.12 4.34 11.04
C CYS A 16 -2.38 3.30 9.95
N LEU A 17 -3.49 3.50 9.23
CA LEU A 17 -3.80 2.72 8.04
C LEU A 17 -2.82 3.07 6.89
N PHE A 18 -2.37 2.06 6.17
CA PHE A 18 -1.43 2.17 5.07
C PHE A 18 -2.10 1.78 3.75
N TYR A 19 -1.88 2.60 2.72
CA TYR A 19 -2.22 2.27 1.34
C TYR A 19 -0.95 2.16 0.52
N PRO A 20 -0.64 0.98 -0.04
CA PRO A 20 0.54 0.78 -0.87
C PRO A 20 0.35 1.36 -2.27
N ILE A 21 1.41 1.94 -2.81
CA ILE A 21 1.57 2.23 -4.23
C ILE A 21 2.51 1.17 -4.80
N ASN A 22 2.01 0.33 -5.69
CA ASN A 22 2.79 -0.79 -6.22
C ASN A 22 3.84 -0.29 -7.22
N PRO A 23 5.14 -0.55 -7.01
CA PRO A 23 6.18 -0.17 -7.95
C PRO A 23 5.94 -0.84 -9.32
N GLY A 24 5.95 -0.04 -10.40
CA GLY A 24 5.65 -0.52 -11.74
C GLY A 24 4.16 -0.59 -12.11
N HIS A 25 3.25 -0.39 -11.14
CA HIS A 25 1.80 -0.27 -11.35
C HIS A 25 1.24 0.94 -10.59
N GLU A 26 1.95 2.07 -10.64
CA GLU A 26 1.64 3.26 -9.85
C GLU A 26 0.32 3.90 -10.29
N GLU A 27 0.11 4.07 -11.60
CA GLU A 27 -1.13 4.64 -12.15
C GLU A 27 -2.36 3.83 -11.74
N GLU A 28 -2.28 2.51 -11.81
CA GLU A 28 -3.35 1.59 -11.38
C GLU A 28 -3.59 1.69 -9.87
N SER A 29 -2.53 1.80 -9.07
CA SER A 29 -2.62 1.97 -7.63
C SER A 29 -3.34 3.28 -7.26
N TRP A 30 -3.04 4.37 -7.97
CA TRP A 30 -3.72 5.66 -7.78
C TRP A 30 -5.17 5.64 -8.27
N GLU A 31 -5.44 4.97 -9.40
CA GLU A 31 -6.80 4.83 -9.92
C GLU A 31 -7.69 4.03 -8.96
N GLN A 32 -7.19 2.88 -8.47
CA GLN A 32 -7.88 2.08 -7.47
C GLN A 32 -8.08 2.87 -6.16
N PHE A 33 -7.09 3.67 -5.76
CA PHE A 33 -7.21 4.50 -4.58
C PHE A 33 -8.40 5.47 -4.71
N TYR A 34 -8.47 6.17 -5.83
CA TYR A 34 -9.52 7.16 -6.08
C TYR A 34 -10.90 6.52 -6.24
N LYS A 35 -11.00 5.40 -6.98
CA LYS A 35 -12.29 4.75 -7.30
C LYS A 35 -12.84 3.90 -6.17
N GLU A 36 -12.00 3.35 -5.30
CA GLU A 36 -12.42 2.35 -4.31
C GLU A 36 -11.90 2.67 -2.91
N ALA A 37 -10.57 2.74 -2.74
CA ALA A 37 -9.98 2.79 -1.41
C ALA A 37 -10.40 4.04 -0.63
N MET A 38 -10.49 5.19 -1.31
CA MET A 38 -10.91 6.46 -0.73
C MET A 38 -12.33 6.37 -0.14
N HIS A 39 -13.26 5.72 -0.83
CA HIS A 39 -14.61 5.50 -0.32
C HIS A 39 -14.59 4.63 0.94
N LYS A 40 -13.87 3.51 0.90
CA LYS A 40 -13.70 2.63 2.08
C LYS A 40 -13.06 3.34 3.26
N PHE A 41 -12.13 4.26 3.00
CA PHE A 41 -11.51 5.10 4.02
C PHE A 41 -12.56 6.00 4.70
N PHE A 42 -13.39 6.69 3.92
CA PHE A 42 -14.45 7.55 4.47
C PHE A 42 -15.56 6.76 5.17
N GLU A 43 -15.85 5.55 4.71
CA GLU A 43 -16.82 4.65 5.34
C GLU A 43 -16.26 3.91 6.57
N GLY A 44 -14.97 4.05 6.87
CA GLY A 44 -14.31 3.35 7.98
C GLY A 44 -14.17 1.83 7.76
N THR A 45 -14.35 1.35 6.53
CA THR A 45 -14.29 -0.08 6.15
C THR A 45 -12.97 -0.45 5.46
N TYR A 46 -12.02 0.47 5.41
CA TYR A 46 -10.71 0.25 4.79
C TYR A 46 -9.83 -0.74 5.58
N GLY A 47 -9.81 -0.62 6.91
CA GLY A 47 -8.96 -1.45 7.77
C GLY A 47 -9.36 -2.92 7.78
N GLY A 48 -8.48 -3.76 8.32
CA GLY A 48 -8.73 -5.21 8.44
C GLY A 48 -8.35 -5.98 7.17
N GLU A 49 -9.27 -6.80 6.65
CA GLU A 49 -8.98 -7.71 5.53
C GLU A 49 -8.63 -6.97 4.23
N TYR A 50 -9.23 -5.81 3.98
CA TYR A 50 -8.99 -5.05 2.76
C TYR A 50 -7.57 -4.48 2.72
N GLU A 51 -7.16 -3.77 3.77
CA GLU A 51 -5.78 -3.31 3.95
C GLU A 51 -4.78 -4.47 3.93
N ALA A 52 -5.06 -5.57 4.63
CA ALA A 52 -4.16 -6.73 4.67
C ALA A 52 -3.93 -7.33 3.27
N ARG A 53 -4.98 -7.40 2.43
CA ARG A 53 -4.87 -7.86 1.05
C ARG A 53 -3.98 -6.94 0.22
N LEU A 54 -4.18 -5.62 0.32
CA LEU A 54 -3.36 -4.65 -0.41
C LEU A 54 -1.88 -4.73 -0.01
N ILE A 55 -1.60 -4.86 1.30
CA ILE A 55 -0.23 -5.04 1.80
C ILE A 55 0.38 -6.33 1.26
N ALA A 56 -0.37 -7.44 1.24
CA ALA A 56 0.14 -8.71 0.72
C ALA A 56 0.46 -8.65 -0.78
N ASP A 57 -0.33 -7.93 -1.58
CA ASP A 57 -0.03 -7.74 -3.00
C ASP A 57 1.15 -6.77 -3.21
N PHE A 58 1.29 -5.75 -2.36
CA PHE A 58 2.46 -4.88 -2.33
C PHE A 58 3.74 -5.63 -2.01
N GLU A 59 3.72 -6.50 -0.99
CA GLU A 59 4.88 -7.33 -0.62
C GLU A 59 5.33 -8.25 -1.76
N LYS A 60 4.40 -8.74 -2.59
CA LYS A 60 4.72 -9.52 -3.81
C LYS A 60 5.26 -8.67 -4.95
N ALA A 61 4.85 -7.40 -5.04
CA ALA A 61 5.28 -6.47 -6.08
C ALA A 61 6.70 -5.92 -5.83
N LEU A 62 7.21 -6.03 -4.60
CA LEU A 62 8.55 -5.60 -4.25
C LEU A 62 9.62 -6.52 -4.91
N PRO A 63 10.64 -5.95 -5.57
CA PRO A 63 11.74 -6.75 -6.08
C PRO A 63 12.53 -7.38 -4.92
N GLU A 64 12.79 -8.70 -5.00
CA GLU A 64 13.59 -9.44 -4.00
C GLU A 64 14.99 -8.82 -3.76
N VAL A 65 15.50 -8.07 -4.74
CA VAL A 65 16.79 -7.39 -4.67
C VAL A 65 16.59 -5.88 -4.81
N PRO A 66 16.92 -5.08 -3.78
CA PRO A 66 16.85 -3.64 -3.89
C PRO A 66 17.84 -3.12 -4.95
N PRO A 67 17.45 -2.12 -5.76
CA PRO A 67 18.23 -1.68 -6.92
C PRO A 67 19.63 -1.13 -6.57
N TRP A 68 19.87 -0.71 -5.32
CA TRP A 68 21.16 -0.19 -4.85
C TRP A 68 22.18 -1.27 -4.44
N LYS A 69 21.84 -2.57 -4.60
CA LYS A 69 22.74 -3.70 -4.33
C LYS A 69 23.37 -4.31 -5.61
N ARG A 70 23.20 -3.67 -6.77
CA ARG A 70 23.82 -4.11 -8.04
C ARG A 70 25.21 -3.55 -8.23
#